data_AF-A0A3N4L029-F1
#
_entry.id   AF-A0A3N4L029-F1
#
_cell.length_a   1.000
_cell.length_b   1.000
_cell.length_c   1.000
_cell.angle_alpha   90.00
_cell.angle_beta   90.00
_cell.angle_gamma   90.00
#
_symmetry.space_group_name_H-M   'P 1'
#
loop_
_entity.id
_entity.type
_entity.pdbx_description
1 polymer ?
#
loop_
_entity_poly.entity_id
_entity_poly.type
_entity_poly.pdbx_seq_one_letter_code
_entity_poly.pdbx_strand_id
1 'polypeptide(L)'
;MTTPESALHTATVARKCAFAQRMITAYRELYLEASFDLTMIRHSLMRNGYDFRARAPREGVTMTDDMQWEVDRIENLKWVIEECCLFMERAGDWRKDLLLLEMEDVERDEAEAKAEAEKIRMRELELEEEKGVDGSEEVAN
;
A
#
# COMPACT_ATOMS: atom_id res chain seq x y z
N MET A 1 6.73 -27.23 -4.22
CA MET A 1 6.85 -27.18 -2.74
C MET A 1 7.42 -25.82 -2.40
N THR A 2 6.68 -24.98 -1.67
CA THR A 2 7.22 -23.71 -1.17
C THR A 2 8.31 -23.99 -0.14
N THR A 3 9.49 -23.41 -0.31
CA THR A 3 10.58 -23.55 0.66
C THR A 3 10.21 -22.80 1.95
N PRO A 4 10.69 -23.23 3.13
CA PRO A 4 10.46 -22.51 4.39
C PRO A 4 10.94 -21.04 4.33
N GLU A 5 11.96 -20.75 3.54
CA GLU A 5 12.49 -19.40 3.31
C GLU A 5 11.53 -18.53 2.47
N SER A 6 10.94 -19.08 1.41
CA SER A 6 9.90 -18.43 0.59
C SER A 6 8.65 -18.09 1.44
N ALA A 7 8.19 -19.04 2.26
CA ALA A 7 7.04 -18.82 3.16
C ALA A 7 7.30 -17.72 4.22
N LEU A 8 8.52 -17.65 4.76
CA LEU A 8 8.92 -16.61 5.72
C LEU A 8 9.01 -15.22 5.06
N HIS A 9 9.48 -15.15 3.81
CA HIS A 9 9.52 -13.94 3.02
C HIS A 9 8.11 -13.38 2.79
N THR A 10 7.20 -14.19 2.25
CA THR A 10 5.80 -13.80 2.00
C THR A 10 5.11 -13.32 3.29
N ALA A 11 5.31 -14.03 4.41
CA ALA A 11 4.77 -13.62 5.70
C ALA A 11 5.30 -12.25 6.17
N THR A 12 6.57 -11.96 5.89
CA THR A 12 7.21 -10.68 6.20
C THR A 12 6.64 -9.55 5.35
N VAL A 13 6.50 -9.76 4.04
CA VAL A 13 5.89 -8.78 3.13
C VAL A 13 4.45 -8.50 3.53
N ALA A 14 3.64 -9.55 3.76
CA ALA A 14 2.26 -9.41 4.21
C ALA A 14 2.15 -8.59 5.51
N ARG A 15 3.04 -8.83 6.48
CA ARG A 15 3.08 -8.06 7.74
C ARG A 15 3.39 -6.57 7.50
N LYS A 16 4.33 -6.25 6.62
CA LYS A 16 4.68 -4.87 6.27
C LYS A 16 3.53 -4.18 5.52
N CYS A 17 2.90 -4.86 4.56
CA CYS A 17 1.72 -4.36 3.87
C CYS A 17 0.55 -4.07 4.84
N ALA A 18 0.31 -4.97 5.80
CA ALA A 18 -0.71 -4.77 6.82
C ALA A 18 -0.37 -3.57 7.74
N PHE A 19 0.90 -3.34 8.04
CA PHE A 19 1.34 -2.16 8.79
C PHE A 19 1.09 -0.87 8.00
N ALA A 20 1.48 -0.81 6.73
CA ALA A 20 1.19 0.32 5.85
C ALA A 20 -0.32 0.60 5.76
N GLN A 21 -1.13 -0.45 5.61
CA GLN A 21 -2.59 -0.32 5.58
C GLN A 21 -3.15 0.27 6.87
N ARG A 22 -2.65 -0.15 8.04
CA ARG A 22 -3.08 0.41 9.33
C ARG A 22 -2.73 1.89 9.45
N MET A 23 -1.55 2.31 8.98
CA MET A 23 -1.19 3.72 8.95
C MET A 23 -2.15 4.51 8.05
N ILE A 24 -2.42 4.02 6.84
CA ILE A 24 -3.37 4.68 5.93
C ILE A 24 -4.75 4.83 6.59
N THR A 25 -5.25 3.81 7.26
CA THR A 25 -6.54 3.88 7.95
C THR A 25 -6.52 4.92 9.07
N ALA A 26 -5.50 4.92 9.93
CA ALA A 26 -5.39 5.88 11.04
C ALA A 26 -5.32 7.33 10.55
N TYR A 27 -4.49 7.61 9.53
CA TYR A 27 -4.40 8.96 8.94
C TYR A 27 -5.66 9.35 8.18
N ARG A 28 -6.41 8.40 7.64
CA ARG A 28 -7.71 8.67 7.00
C ARG A 28 -8.75 9.12 8.02
N GLU A 29 -8.80 8.49 9.19
CA GLU A 29 -9.72 8.91 10.27
C GLU A 29 -9.39 10.35 10.72
N LEU A 30 -8.11 10.63 10.99
CA LEU A 30 -7.66 11.98 11.35
C LEU A 30 -7.95 13.01 10.25
N TYR A 31 -7.72 12.66 8.98
CA TYR A 31 -8.06 13.51 7.84
C TYR A 31 -9.55 13.87 7.82
N LEU A 32 -10.43 12.90 8.07
CA LEU A 32 -11.88 13.12 8.04
C LEU A 32 -12.33 14.02 9.20
N GLU A 33 -11.79 13.79 10.39
CA GLU A 33 -12.05 14.63 11.57
C GLU A 33 -11.57 16.07 11.35
N ALA A 34 -10.33 16.25 10.91
CA ALA A 34 -9.77 17.58 10.63
C ALA A 34 -10.55 18.31 9.53
N SER A 35 -10.98 17.59 8.48
CA SER A 35 -11.79 18.15 7.39
C SER A 35 -13.19 18.56 7.86
N PHE A 36 -13.79 17.78 8.76
CA PHE A 36 -15.06 18.11 9.37
C PHE A 36 -14.93 19.38 10.24
N ASP A 37 -13.93 19.42 11.13
CA ASP A 37 -13.66 20.58 11.98
C ASP A 37 -13.40 21.84 11.18
N LEU A 38 -12.61 21.74 10.11
CA LEU A 38 -12.36 22.86 9.19
C LEU A 38 -13.67 23.40 8.60
N THR A 39 -14.58 22.51 8.21
CA THR A 39 -15.89 22.87 7.67
C THR A 39 -16.74 23.58 8.72
N MET A 40 -16.76 23.05 9.95
CA MET A 40 -17.52 23.64 11.07
C MET A 40 -17.02 25.02 11.46
N ILE A 41 -15.69 25.20 11.55
CA ILE A 41 -15.08 26.50 11.84
C ILE A 41 -15.39 27.51 10.72
N ARG A 42 -15.32 27.09 9.45
CA ARG A 42 -15.70 27.98 8.33
C ARG A 42 -17.16 28.40 8.42
N HIS A 43 -18.07 27.50 8.81
CA HIS A 43 -19.47 27.86 9.03
C HIS A 43 -19.66 28.82 10.20
N SER A 44 -18.96 28.61 11.32
CA SER A 44 -18.96 29.52 12.47
C SER A 44 -18.52 30.92 12.07
N LEU A 45 -17.36 31.04 11.44
CA LEU A 45 -16.81 32.31 10.94
C LEU A 45 -17.76 33.01 9.96
N MET A 46 -18.32 32.29 8.97
CA MET A 46 -19.28 32.89 8.03
C MET A 46 -20.53 33.40 8.74
N ARG A 47 -21.05 32.67 9.73
CA ARG A 47 -22.24 33.05 10.50
C ARG A 47 -21.96 34.28 11.36
N ASN A 48 -20.76 34.41 11.89
CA ASN A 48 -20.30 35.57 12.65
C ASN A 48 -19.87 36.76 11.74
N GLY A 49 -20.08 36.66 10.42
CA GLY A 49 -19.84 37.77 9.50
C GLY A 49 -18.39 37.90 9.03
N TYR A 50 -17.55 36.86 9.18
CA TYR A 50 -16.24 36.82 8.54
C TYR A 50 -16.39 36.62 7.02
N ASP A 51 -15.66 37.40 6.24
CA ASP A 51 -15.53 37.23 4.79
C ASP A 51 -14.21 36.53 4.45
N PHE A 52 -14.30 35.28 4.00
CA PHE A 52 -13.15 34.48 3.59
C PHE A 52 -12.42 34.99 2.34
N ARG A 53 -13.07 35.77 1.47
CA ARG A 53 -12.42 36.38 0.29
C ARG A 53 -11.58 37.58 0.70
N ALA A 54 -12.16 38.46 1.53
CA ALA A 54 -11.45 39.62 2.07
C ALA A 54 -10.49 39.26 3.22
N ARG A 55 -10.63 38.06 3.81
CA ARG A 55 -9.91 37.60 5.01
C ARG A 55 -10.06 38.56 6.19
N ALA A 56 -11.27 39.09 6.36
CA ALA A 56 -11.60 40.08 7.37
C ALA A 56 -13.09 40.00 7.73
N PRO A 57 -13.53 40.57 8.86
CA PRO A 57 -14.95 40.79 9.13
C PRO A 57 -15.61 41.63 8.03
N ARG A 58 -16.87 41.37 7.73
CA ARG A 58 -17.69 42.20 6.84
C ARG A 58 -17.89 43.59 7.44
N GLU A 59 -18.26 44.53 6.59
CA GLU A 59 -18.62 45.89 7.02
C GLU A 59 -19.66 45.86 8.15
N GLY A 60 -19.41 46.64 9.20
CA GLY A 60 -20.26 46.70 10.40
C GLY A 60 -20.07 45.55 11.40
N VAL A 61 -19.17 44.60 11.13
CA VAL A 61 -18.81 43.51 12.05
C VAL A 61 -17.42 43.77 12.62
N THR A 62 -17.29 43.67 13.94
CA THR A 62 -15.99 43.76 14.63
C THR A 62 -15.37 42.36 14.73
N MET A 63 -14.06 42.24 14.50
CA MET A 63 -13.34 41.00 14.79
C MET A 63 -13.40 40.71 16.28
N THR A 64 -13.90 39.53 16.66
CA THR A 64 -13.85 39.05 18.05
C THR A 64 -12.64 38.16 18.27
N ASP A 65 -12.24 37.97 19.53
CA ASP A 65 -11.16 37.07 19.90
C ASP A 65 -11.46 35.62 19.47
N ASP A 66 -12.72 35.18 19.59
CA ASP A 66 -13.16 33.86 19.13
C ASP A 66 -12.99 33.69 17.61
N MET A 67 -13.34 34.71 16.81
CA MET A 67 -13.14 34.69 15.36
C MET A 67 -11.65 34.64 15.01
N GLN A 68 -10.82 35.42 15.71
CA GLN A 68 -9.38 35.40 15.48
C GLN A 68 -8.79 34.02 15.79
N TRP A 69 -9.19 33.43 16.92
CA TRP A 69 -8.79 32.08 17.30
C TRP A 69 -9.23 31.03 16.28
N GLU A 70 -10.45 31.14 15.76
CA GLU A 70 -10.97 30.27 14.70
C GLU A 70 -10.16 30.40 13.40
N VAL A 71 -9.76 31.61 13.01
CA VAL A 71 -8.89 31.84 11.84
C VAL A 71 -7.53 31.16 12.03
N ASP A 72 -6.91 31.28 13.21
CA ASP A 72 -5.62 30.66 13.50
C ASP A 72 -5.73 29.12 13.48
N ARG A 73 -6.84 28.57 13.98
CA ARG A 73 -7.14 27.13 13.92
C ARG A 73 -7.29 26.60 12.50
N ILE A 74 -7.82 27.39 11.57
CA ILE A 74 -7.94 26.99 10.16
C ILE A 74 -6.57 26.67 9.58
N GLU A 75 -5.55 27.49 9.83
CA GLU A 75 -4.20 27.24 9.29
C GLU A 75 -3.59 25.96 9.88
N ASN A 76 -3.77 25.71 11.17
CA ASN A 76 -3.32 24.47 11.79
C ASN A 76 -4.02 23.24 11.19
N LEU A 77 -5.34 23.32 10.96
CA LEU A 77 -6.09 22.20 10.38
C LEU A 77 -5.71 21.93 8.93
N LYS A 78 -5.40 22.97 8.13
CA LYS A 78 -4.85 22.78 6.78
C LYS A 78 -3.55 22.01 6.81
N TRP A 79 -2.64 22.36 7.72
CA TRP A 79 -1.37 21.65 7.86
C TRP A 79 -1.58 20.18 8.25
N VAL A 80 -2.47 19.90 9.21
CA VAL A 80 -2.84 18.51 9.58
C VAL A 80 -3.39 17.74 8.38
N ILE A 81 -4.28 18.35 7.60
CA ILE A 81 -4.87 17.73 6.41
C ILE A 81 -3.79 17.43 5.35
N GLU A 82 -2.90 18.38 5.09
CA GLU A 82 -1.78 18.23 4.15
C GLU A 82 -0.84 17.10 4.57
N GLU A 83 -0.43 17.06 5.84
CA GLU A 83 0.41 15.98 6.38
C GLU A 83 -0.30 14.63 6.28
N CYS A 84 -1.59 14.53 6.63
CA CYS A 84 -2.36 13.30 6.48
C CYS A 84 -2.35 12.79 5.03
N CYS A 85 -2.56 13.67 4.06
CA CYS A 85 -2.51 13.31 2.64
C CYS A 85 -1.13 12.76 2.25
N LEU A 86 -0.05 13.47 2.61
CA LEU A 86 1.32 13.07 2.31
C LEU A 86 1.69 11.72 2.93
N PHE A 87 1.33 11.49 4.20
CA PHE A 87 1.60 10.23 4.87
C PHE A 87 0.81 9.07 4.28
N MET A 88 -0.47 9.28 3.94
CA MET A 88 -1.27 8.24 3.30
C MET A 88 -0.73 7.87 1.91
N GLU A 89 -0.34 8.86 1.11
CA GLU A 89 0.27 8.64 -0.21
C GLU A 89 1.56 7.84 -0.08
N ARG A 90 2.48 8.29 0.78
CA ARG A 90 3.77 7.62 1.01
C ARG A 90 3.61 6.20 1.55
N ALA A 91 2.66 5.97 2.45
CA ALA A 91 2.35 4.63 2.94
C ALA A 91 1.75 3.75 1.83
N GLY A 92 0.95 4.33 0.95
CA GLY A 92 0.40 3.66 -0.23
C GLY A 92 1.48 3.22 -1.21
N ASP A 93 2.44 4.12 -1.52
CA ASP A 93 3.57 3.83 -2.39
C ASP A 93 4.47 2.74 -1.79
N TRP A 94 4.82 2.86 -0.51
CA TRP A 94 5.61 1.83 0.16
C TRP A 94 4.94 0.45 0.12
N ARG A 95 3.61 0.40 0.30
CA ARG A 95 2.85 -0.85 0.17
C ARG A 95 2.91 -1.40 -1.26
N LYS A 96 2.81 -0.55 -2.27
CA LYS A 96 2.88 -0.94 -3.68
C LYS A 96 4.25 -1.52 -4.03
N ASP A 97 5.32 -0.88 -3.60
CA ASP A 97 6.69 -1.33 -3.86
C ASP A 97 6.96 -2.71 -3.24
N LEU A 98 6.46 -2.94 -2.00
CA LEU A 98 6.57 -4.24 -1.35
C LEU A 98 5.84 -5.35 -2.11
N LEU A 99 4.67 -5.04 -2.68
CA LEU A 99 3.91 -6.02 -3.47
C LEU A 99 4.57 -6.31 -4.81
N LEU A 100 5.19 -5.30 -5.45
CA LEU A 100 5.94 -5.51 -6.69
C LEU A 100 7.13 -6.45 -6.48
N LEU A 101 7.88 -6.25 -5.40
CA LEU A 101 8.98 -7.14 -5.05
C LEU A 101 8.52 -8.59 -4.82
N GLU A 102 7.40 -8.79 -4.12
CA GLU A 102 6.83 -10.13 -3.93
C GLU A 102 6.42 -10.77 -5.26
N MET A 103 5.83 -9.99 -6.18
CA MET A 103 5.44 -10.50 -7.49
C MET A 103 6.65 -10.94 -8.32
N GLU A 104 7.72 -10.14 -8.34
CA GLU A 104 8.97 -10.49 -9.01
C GLU A 104 9.61 -11.76 -8.42
N ASP A 105 9.56 -11.91 -7.10
CA ASP A 105 10.03 -13.11 -6.41
C ASP A 105 9.19 -14.35 -6.76
N VAL A 106 7.86 -14.22 -6.78
CA VAL A 106 6.95 -15.31 -7.19
C VAL A 106 7.19 -15.72 -8.64
N GLU A 107 7.35 -14.75 -9.55
CA GLU A 107 7.64 -15.03 -10.97
C GLU A 107 8.96 -15.79 -11.15
N ARG A 108 9.99 -15.43 -10.38
CA ARG A 108 11.27 -16.14 -10.37
C ARG A 108 11.10 -17.57 -9.83
N ASP A 109 10.44 -17.74 -8.69
CA ASP A 109 10.21 -19.04 -8.07
C ASP A 109 9.40 -19.97 -9.00
N GLU A 110 8.41 -19.44 -9.73
CA GLU A 110 7.66 -20.18 -10.74
C GLU A 110 8.52 -20.62 -11.93
N ALA A 111 9.42 -19.75 -12.41
CA ALA A 111 10.33 -20.07 -13.51
C ALA A 111 11.32 -21.17 -13.11
N GLU A 112 11.89 -21.09 -11.90
CA GLU A 112 12.78 -22.12 -11.36
C GLU A 112 12.05 -23.46 -11.19
N ALA A 113 10.83 -23.45 -10.66
CA ALA A 113 10.03 -24.66 -10.50
C ALA A 113 9.69 -25.32 -11.85
N LYS A 114 9.37 -24.53 -12.88
CA LYS A 114 9.13 -25.04 -14.25
C LYS A 114 10.39 -25.64 -14.86
N ALA A 115 11.54 -24.99 -14.69
CA ALA A 115 12.82 -25.48 -15.20
C ALA A 115 13.21 -26.80 -14.53
N GLU A 116 13.00 -26.94 -13.22
CA GLU A 116 13.28 -28.18 -12.49
C GLU A 116 12.32 -29.31 -12.88
N ALA A 117 11.03 -29.01 -13.03
CA ALA A 117 10.04 -29.98 -13.51
C ALA A 117 10.38 -30.52 -14.91
N GLU A 118 10.85 -29.65 -15.82
CA GLU A 118 11.29 -30.05 -17.15
C GLU A 118 12.53 -30.95 -17.10
N LYS A 119 13.53 -30.63 -16.26
CA LYS A 119 14.70 -31.49 -16.07
C LYS A 119 14.32 -32.88 -15.54
N ILE A 120 13.40 -32.94 -14.58
CA ILE A 120 12.89 -34.22 -14.04
C ILE A 120 12.21 -35.01 -15.16
N ARG A 121 11.33 -34.37 -15.94
CA ARG A 121 10.65 -35.03 -17.07
C ARG A 121 11.63 -35.57 -18.10
N MET A 122 12.65 -34.80 -18.46
CA MET A 122 13.68 -35.23 -19.41
C MET A 122 14.46 -36.43 -18.87
N ARG A 123 14.83 -36.43 -17.59
CA ARG A 123 15.52 -37.54 -16.94
C ARG A 123 14.66 -38.81 -16.87
N GLU A 124 13.35 -38.67 -16.65
CA GLU A 124 12.41 -39.79 -16.69
C GLU A 124 12.32 -40.40 -18.09
N LEU A 125 12.27 -39.56 -19.14
CA LEU A 125 12.28 -40.02 -20.54
C LEU A 125 13.59 -40.75 -20.90
N GLU A 126 14.76 -40.22 -20.50
CA GLU A 126 16.06 -40.88 -20.70
C GLU A 126 16.10 -42.27 -20.03
N LEU A 127 15.57 -42.38 -18.80
CA LEU A 127 15.49 -43.67 -18.09
C LEU A 127 14.51 -44.67 -18.74
N GLU A 128 13.44 -44.18 -19.38
CA GLU A 128 12.52 -45.02 -20.15
C GLU A 128 13.16 -45.50 -21.45
N GLU A 129 13.92 -44.66 -22.14
CA GLU A 129 14.69 -45.03 -23.34
C GLU A 129 15.77 -46.07 -23.00
N GLU A 130 16.54 -45.88 -21.93
CA GLU A 130 17.55 -46.86 -21.48
C GLU A 130 16.94 -48.24 -21.17
N LYS A 131 15.76 -48.28 -20.55
CA LYS A 131 15.04 -49.53 -20.27
C LYS A 131 14.44 -50.18 -21.53
N GLY A 132 14.14 -49.39 -22.56
CA GLY A 132 13.64 -49.88 -23.85
C GLY A 132 14.73 -50.52 -24.72
N VAL A 133 16.00 -50.15 -24.54
CA VAL A 133 17.14 -50.67 -25.33
C VAL A 133 17.60 -52.04 -24.82
N ASP A 134 17.60 -52.28 -23.51
CA ASP A 134 18.07 -53.54 -22.88
C ASP A 134 17.17 -54.76 -23.19
N GLY A 135 15.93 -54.53 -23.64
CA GLY A 135 15.00 -55.60 -24.05
C GLY A 135 15.14 -56.08 -25.50
N SER A 136 16.07 -55.52 -26.29
CA SER A 136 16.17 -55.78 -27.73
C SER A 136 17.42 -56.54 -28.20
N GLU A 137 18.37 -56.85 -27.29
CA GLU A 137 19.59 -57.61 -27.62
C GLU A 137 19.54 -59.11 -27.26
N GLU A 138 18.45 -59.63 -26.68
CA GLU A 138 18.29 -61.06 -26.37
C GLU A 138 17.48 -61.86 -27.43
N VAL A 139 17.68 -61.62 -28.73
CA VAL A 139 17.22 -62.56 -29.78
C VAL A 139 18.19 -62.63 -30.95
N ALA A 140 19.42 -63.10 -30.70
CA ALA A 140 20.30 -63.61 -31.76
C ALA A 140 21.38 -64.53 -31.21
N ASN A 141 21.03 -65.79 -30.89
CA ASN A 141 21.90 -66.97 -31.04
C ASN A 141 21.08 -68.26 -31.03
#